data_AF-A0A8T5TQC2-F1
#
_entry.id   AF-A0A8T5TQC2-F1
#
_cell.length_a   1.000
_cell.length_b   1.000
_cell.length_c   1.000
_cell.angle_alpha   90.00
_cell.angle_beta   90.00
_cell.angle_gamma   90.00
#
_symmetry.space_group_name_H-M   'P 1'
#
loop_
_entity.id
_entity.type
_entity.pdbx_description
1 polymer ?
#
loop_
_entity_poly.entity_id
_entity_poly.type
_entity_poly.pdbx_seq_one_letter_code
_entity_poly.pdbx_strand_id
1 'polypeptide(L)' 'NNVYLIGDLPTDIECANNAGIKSIALLSGHGTKLSLEKANPTIIIRDIEDILDIDPFKKLLLD' A
#
# COMPACT_ATOMS: atom_id res chain seq x y z
N ASN A 1 9.21 10.41 9.04
CA ASN A 1 9.57 9.56 7.89
C ASN A 1 8.36 9.36 7.00
N ASN A 2 8.47 9.74 5.72
CA ASN A 2 7.44 9.49 4.69
C ASN A 2 7.93 8.36 3.77
N VAL A 3 8.11 7.16 4.34
CA VAL A 3 8.51 5.97 3.59
C VAL A 3 7.31 5.03 3.55
N TYR A 4 6.99 4.56 2.35
CA TYR A 4 5.87 3.68 2.08
C TYR A 4 6.37 2.49 1.28
N LEU A 5 5.92 1.29 1.65
CA LEU A 5 6.09 0.10 0.82
C LEU A 5 4.78 -0.20 0.13
N ILE A 6 4.83 -0.41 -1.18
CA ILE A 6 3.68 -0.81 -2.00
C ILE A 6 3.94 -2.25 -2.43
N GLY A 7 2.96 -3.13 -2.26
CA GLY A 7 3.07 -4.53 -2.64
C GLY A 7 1.72 -5.21 -2.82
N ASP A 8 1.72 -6.29 -3.59
CA ASP A 8 0.53 -7.07 -3.92
C ASP A 8 0.48 -8.40 -3.15
N LEU A 9 1.51 -8.75 -2.37
CA LEU A 9 1.55 -9.95 -1.55
C LEU A 9 1.48 -9.63 -0.04
N PRO A 10 0.91 -10.53 0.78
CA PRO A 10 0.93 -10.40 2.24
C PRO A 10 2.33 -10.20 2.82
N THR A 11 3.34 -10.83 2.23
CA THR A 11 4.75 -10.73 2.66
C THR A 11 5.30 -9.32 2.55
N ASP A 12 4.84 -8.53 1.58
CA ASP A 12 5.24 -7.13 1.46
C ASP A 12 4.68 -6.33 2.64
N ILE A 13 3.41 -6.54 2.96
CA ILE A 13 2.73 -5.86 4.05
C ILE A 13 3.37 -6.22 5.41
N GLU A 14 3.67 -7.50 5.62
CA GLU A 14 4.38 -7.98 6.81
C GLU A 14 5.78 -7.37 6.91
N CYS A 15 6.50 -7.26 5.79
CA CYS A 15 7.82 -6.63 5.74
C CYS A 15 7.77 -5.16 6.20
N ALA A 16 6.83 -4.38 5.67
CA ALA A 16 6.65 -2.99 6.07
C ALA A 16 6.24 -2.84 7.54
N ASN A 17 5.33 -3.69 8.01
CA ASN A 17 4.89 -3.72 9.40
C ASN A 17 6.08 -4.03 10.35
N ASN A 18 6.91 -5.01 10.01
CA ASN A 18 8.11 -5.36 10.76
C ASN A 18 9.16 -4.24 10.75
N ALA A 19 9.25 -3.48 9.66
CA ALA A 19 10.12 -2.31 9.54
C ALA A 19 9.55 -1.04 10.18
N GLY A 20 8.30 -1.07 10.68
CA GLY A 20 7.63 0.09 11.29
C GLY A 20 7.30 1.21 10.30
N ILE A 21 7.11 0.87 9.01
CA ILE A 21 6.75 1.82 7.95
C ILE A 21 5.33 1.56 7.43
N LYS A 22 4.76 2.54 6.72
CA LYS A 22 3.41 2.41 6.16
C LYS A 22 3.41 1.48 4.96
N SER A 23 2.41 0.62 4.89
CA SER A 23 2.20 -0.34 3.80
C SER A 23 0.96 0.02 2.98
N ILE A 24 1.06 -0.10 1.67
CA ILE A 24 -0.04 0.08 0.72
C ILE A 24 -0.22 -1.24 -0.04
N ALA A 25 -1.34 -1.91 0.21
CA ALA A 25 -1.70 -3.14 -0.48
C ALA A 25 -2.36 -2.83 -1.82
N LEU A 26 -1.87 -3.45 -2.90
CA LEU A 26 -2.40 -3.32 -4.25
C LEU A 26 -3.24 -4.54 -4.63
N LEU A 27 -4.53 -4.35 -4.93
CA LEU A 27 -5.45 -5.44 -5.25
C LEU A 27 -5.39 -5.93 -6.71
N SER A 28 -4.68 -5.22 -7.59
CA SER A 28 -4.54 -5.59 -9.00
C SER A 28 -3.43 -6.62 -9.29
N GLY A 29 -2.67 -7.03 -8.26
CA GLY A 29 -1.63 -8.06 -8.37
C GLY A 29 -2.08 -9.47 -7.98
N HIS A 30 -1.16 -10.26 -7.41
CA HIS A 30 -1.33 -11.70 -7.17
C HIS A 30 -2.02 -12.06 -5.84
N GLY A 31 -1.88 -11.22 -4.82
CA GLY A 31 -2.50 -11.46 -3.52
C GLY A 31 -4.02 -11.35 -3.60
N THR A 32 -4.71 -12.17 -2.81
CA THR A 32 -6.16 -12.02 -2.65
C THR A 32 -6.47 -10.86 -1.71
N LYS A 33 -7.60 -10.18 -1.92
CA LYS A 33 -8.09 -9.14 -1.00
C LYS A 33 -8.10 -9.62 0.45
N LEU A 34 -8.62 -10.83 0.70
CA LEU A 34 -8.70 -11.40 2.05
C LEU A 34 -7.31 -11.63 2.67
N SER A 35 -6.33 -12.11 1.89
CA SER A 35 -4.97 -12.32 2.40
C SER A 35 -4.25 -11.01 2.69
N LEU A 36 -4.48 -9.98 1.86
CA LEU A 36 -3.90 -8.65 2.07
C LEU A 36 -4.52 -7.97 3.29
N GLU A 37 -5.84 -8.00 3.46
CA GLU A 37 -6.52 -7.45 4.65
C GLU A 37 -6.02 -8.13 5.94
N LYS A 38 -5.80 -9.45 5.92
CA LYS A 38 -5.25 -10.19 7.07
C LYS A 38 -3.84 -9.78 7.45
N ALA A 39 -3.03 -9.33 6.49
CA ALA A 39 -1.67 -8.85 6.74
C ALA A 39 -1.65 -7.44 7.39
N ASN A 40 -2.81 -6.82 7.59
CA ASN A 40 -3.00 -5.52 8.24
C ASN A 40 -2.20 -4.37 7.58
N PRO A 41 -2.52 -4.01 6.33
CA PRO A 41 -1.89 -2.90 5.63
C PRO A 41 -2.37 -1.57 6.19
N THR A 42 -1.58 -0.51 5.99
CA THR A 42 -2.01 0.85 6.36
C THR A 42 -3.09 1.36 5.41
N ILE A 43 -2.94 1.06 4.11
CA ILE A 43 -3.84 1.51 3.05
C ILE A 43 -4.05 0.36 2.07
N ILE A 44 -5.23 0.28 1.47
CA ILE A 44 -5.55 -0.67 0.39
C ILE A 44 -6.03 0.14 -0.81
N ILE A 45 -5.45 -0.11 -1.97
CA ILE A 45 -5.83 0.48 -3.25
C ILE A 45 -6.16 -0.61 -4.26
N ARG A 46 -7.03 -0.31 -5.22
CA ARG A 46 -7.42 -1.28 -6.24
C ARG A 46 -6.38 -1.32 -7.34
N ASP A 47 -6.08 -0.16 -7.90
CA ASP A 47 -5.15 0.05 -9.00
C ASP A 47 -4.04 1.03 -8.56
N ILE A 48 -2.88 1.03 -9.23
CA ILE A 48 -1.74 1.84 -8.78
C ILE A 48 -2.03 3.34 -8.91
N GLU A 49 -2.88 3.71 -9.86
CA GLU A 49 -3.33 5.07 -10.13
C GLU A 49 -4.13 5.65 -8.97
N ASP A 50 -4.83 4.82 -8.19
CA ASP A 50 -5.59 5.25 -7.00
C ASP A 50 -4.68 5.88 -5.92
N ILE A 51 -3.35 5.66 -6.02
CA ILE A 51 -2.38 6.29 -5.12
C ILE A 51 -2.46 7.82 -5.19
N LEU A 52 -2.87 8.37 -6.34
CA LEU A 52 -2.95 9.81 -6.59
C LEU A 52 -4.08 10.47 -5.79
N ASP A 53 -5.04 9.70 -5.28
CA ASP A 53 -6.13 10.20 -4.43
C ASP A 53 -5.77 10.22 -2.93
N ILE A 54 -4.60 9.70 -2.57
CA ILE A 54 -4.13 9.56 -1.18
C ILE A 54 -3.15 10.69 -0.84
N ASP A 55 -3.35 11.36 0.30
CA ASP A 55 -2.33 12.25 0.88
C ASP A 55 -1.12 11.45 1.41
N PRO A 56 0.13 11.84 1.11
CA PRO A 56 0.57 13.09 0.49
C PRO A 56 0.75 13.04 -1.04
N PHE A 57 0.49 11.91 -1.69
CA PHE A 57 0.79 11.70 -3.12
C PHE A 57 -0.05 12.59 -4.03
N LYS A 58 -1.28 12.94 -3.61
CA LYS A 58 -2.14 13.88 -4.33
C LYS A 58 -1.49 15.23 -4.64
N LYS A 59 -0.59 15.70 -3.78
CA LYS A 59 0.11 16.98 -3.96
C LYS A 59 1.18 16.93 -5.04
N LEU A 60 1.67 15.75 -5.42
CA LEU A 60 2.74 15.59 -6.43
C LEU A 60 2.27 15.87 -7.86
N LEU A 61 0.98 16.00 -8.12
CA LEU A 61 0.43 16.33 -9.44
C LEU A 61 0.17 17.83 -9.63
N LEU A 62 0.28 18.62 -8.57
CA LEU A 62 -0.03 20.06 -8.56
C LEU A 62 1.22 20.95 -8.51
N ASP A 63 2.40 20.34 -8.37
CA ASP A 63 3.73 20.97 -8.43
C ASP A 63 4.44 20.61 -9.75
#